data_AF-A0A4R4A852-F1
#
_entry.id   AF-A0A4R4A852-F1
#
_cell.length_a   1.000
_cell.length_b   1.000
_cell.length_c   1.000
_cell.angle_alpha   90.00
_cell.angle_beta   90.00
_cell.angle_gamma   90.00
#
_symmetry.space_group_name_H-M   'P 1'
#
loop_
_entity.id
_entity.type
_entity.pdbx_description
1 polymer ?
#
loop_
_entity_poly.entity_id
_entity_poly.type
_entity_poly.pdbx_seq_one_letter_code
_entity_poly.pdbx_strand_id
1 'polypeptide(L)'
;MTLLPSQQRLIDAMPRPAAPEALAAALARLEVISLAAILRVLIEQRALVAETGRDAAAVAAALGAAPRHVWLIGRWLAVLAARGLIVRDGAGYRRAAETAPEVATEALDAAYAALGFPPGMAGLHRLALGHLVDLARDRTGLPELVFRNGGDLADLGAYQRNHFTAALNAVCAELVALRPRRVVELGAGLGHTTEAVRARLGALPPDYLFTDVSRLFTLAAERRHGVDTALLDIDRDPREQGRAPGSAALVLATNVLHNAVDAVRALTHIRTLLAPGGWLVFSESVDDSAATLGAMQFLLSPAPGAPRPGSGDERAREGRVFLDTAGWRRALEGAGLAIHSILPEEDDPLALAGQRLFIAQAPEESA
;
A
#
# COMPACT_ATOMS: atom_id res chain seq x y z
N MET A 1 16.58 -28.97 -2.59
CA MET A 1 15.59 -27.88 -2.78
C MET A 1 14.46 -28.09 -1.78
N THR A 2 14.11 -27.09 -0.98
CA THR A 2 12.83 -27.10 -0.24
C THR A 2 11.75 -26.71 -1.23
N LEU A 3 10.81 -27.61 -1.52
CA LEU A 3 9.67 -27.34 -2.40
C LEU A 3 8.79 -26.24 -1.77
N LEU A 4 8.13 -25.45 -2.62
CA LEU A 4 7.11 -24.51 -2.16
C LEU A 4 5.98 -25.28 -1.45
N PRO A 5 5.46 -24.77 -0.32
CA PRO A 5 4.35 -25.41 0.38
C PRO A 5 3.09 -25.40 -0.49
N SER A 6 2.18 -26.34 -0.25
CA SER A 6 0.87 -26.32 -0.90
C SER A 6 0.12 -25.03 -0.59
N GLN A 7 -0.66 -24.54 -1.54
CA GLN A 7 -1.50 -23.35 -1.36
C GLN A 7 -2.43 -23.50 -0.14
N GLN A 8 -3.00 -24.70 0.08
CA GLN A 8 -3.83 -24.98 1.24
C GLN A 8 -3.11 -24.72 2.57
N ARG A 9 -1.85 -25.16 2.72
CA ARG A 9 -1.08 -24.91 3.95
C ARG A 9 -0.90 -23.42 4.22
N LEU A 10 -0.72 -22.64 3.17
CA LEU A 10 -0.58 -21.18 3.29
C LEU A 10 -1.91 -20.52 3.67
N ILE A 11 -3.02 -21.00 3.11
CA ILE A 11 -4.36 -20.56 3.49
C ILE A 11 -4.65 -20.87 4.96
N ASP A 12 -4.28 -22.07 5.42
CA ASP A 12 -4.49 -22.51 6.82
C ASP A 12 -3.65 -21.68 7.81
N ALA A 13 -2.55 -21.07 7.37
CA ALA A 13 -1.72 -20.20 8.19
C ALA A 13 -2.33 -18.79 8.40
N MET A 14 -3.31 -18.38 7.59
CA MET A 14 -3.94 -17.06 7.71
C MET A 14 -4.91 -17.02 8.90
N PRO A 15 -4.71 -16.15 9.91
CA PRO A 15 -5.69 -15.91 10.95
C PRO A 15 -7.02 -15.44 10.35
N ARG A 16 -8.11 -16.04 10.80
CA ARG A 16 -9.46 -15.70 10.35
C ARG A 16 -10.11 -14.69 11.30
N PRO A 17 -10.74 -13.63 10.78
CA PRO A 17 -11.52 -12.71 11.61
C PRO A 17 -12.72 -13.44 12.21
N ALA A 18 -13.13 -13.06 13.41
CA ALA A 18 -14.24 -13.72 14.11
C ALA A 18 -15.60 -13.52 13.44
N ALA A 19 -15.78 -12.40 12.71
CA ALA A 19 -17.02 -12.04 12.01
C ALA A 19 -16.71 -11.58 10.57
N PRO A 20 -16.34 -12.50 9.66
CA PRO A 20 -15.99 -12.18 8.27
C PRO A 20 -17.12 -11.49 7.49
N GLU A 21 -18.38 -11.78 7.84
CA GLU A 21 -19.57 -11.18 7.25
C GLU A 21 -19.69 -9.67 7.50
N ALA A 22 -19.05 -9.15 8.56
CA ALA A 22 -19.08 -7.72 8.90
C ALA A 22 -18.10 -6.89 8.05
N LEU A 23 -17.11 -7.52 7.40
CA LEU A 23 -16.03 -6.83 6.70
C LEU A 23 -16.55 -6.00 5.53
N ALA A 24 -17.45 -6.56 4.71
CA ALA A 24 -18.00 -5.88 3.54
C ALA A 24 -18.75 -4.60 3.92
N ALA A 25 -19.60 -4.67 4.94
CA ALA A 25 -20.35 -3.52 5.44
C ALA A 25 -19.43 -2.44 6.03
N ALA A 26 -18.38 -2.84 6.74
CA ALA A 26 -17.39 -1.92 7.29
C ALA A 26 -16.60 -1.20 6.18
N LEU A 27 -16.12 -1.93 5.16
CA LEU A 27 -15.42 -1.34 4.01
C LEU A 27 -16.32 -0.37 3.23
N ALA A 28 -17.57 -0.76 2.95
CA ALA A 28 -18.55 0.11 2.29
C ALA A 28 -18.79 1.40 3.10
N ARG A 29 -18.80 1.30 4.44
CA ARG A 29 -18.97 2.48 5.30
C ARG A 29 -17.76 3.42 5.24
N LEU A 30 -16.53 2.88 5.29
CA LEU A 30 -15.33 3.68 5.10
C LEU A 30 -15.37 4.40 3.75
N GLU A 31 -15.81 3.70 2.70
CA GLU A 31 -15.89 4.25 1.37
C GLU A 31 -16.88 5.42 1.26
N VAL A 32 -18.12 5.23 1.70
CA VAL A 32 -19.16 6.27 1.64
C VAL A 32 -18.71 7.53 2.36
N ILE A 33 -18.13 7.39 3.56
CA ILE A 33 -17.68 8.53 4.37
C ILE A 33 -16.54 9.27 3.66
N SER A 34 -15.56 8.54 3.13
CA SER A 34 -14.39 9.14 2.48
C SER A 34 -14.76 9.86 1.19
N LEU A 35 -15.56 9.24 0.33
CA LEU A 35 -15.99 9.84 -0.93
C LEU A 35 -16.89 11.06 -0.70
N ALA A 36 -17.77 11.02 0.31
CA ALA A 36 -18.58 12.16 0.67
C ALA A 36 -17.73 13.35 1.16
N ALA A 37 -16.70 13.09 1.97
CA ALA A 37 -15.78 14.14 2.44
C ALA A 37 -14.96 14.76 1.29
N ILE A 38 -14.42 13.92 0.38
CA ILE A 38 -13.69 14.38 -0.80
C ILE A 38 -14.61 15.24 -1.70
N LEU A 39 -15.82 14.74 -2.01
CA LEU A 39 -16.79 15.46 -2.83
C LEU A 39 -17.18 16.81 -2.21
N ARG A 40 -17.39 16.82 -0.89
CA ARG A 40 -17.74 18.03 -0.13
C ARG A 40 -16.70 19.12 -0.31
N VAL A 41 -15.42 18.79 -0.16
CA VAL A 41 -14.32 19.73 -0.36
C VAL A 41 -14.31 20.28 -1.78
N LEU A 42 -14.50 19.43 -2.79
CA LEU A 42 -14.52 19.88 -4.19
C LEU A 42 -15.69 20.83 -4.48
N ILE A 43 -16.85 20.62 -3.86
CA ILE A 43 -18.02 21.48 -3.99
C ILE A 43 -17.83 22.81 -3.23
N GLU A 44 -17.47 22.74 -1.95
CA GLU A 44 -17.34 23.92 -1.07
C GLU A 44 -16.24 24.88 -1.54
N GLN A 45 -15.14 24.34 -2.06
CA GLN A 45 -14.06 25.14 -2.64
C GLN A 45 -14.38 25.61 -4.08
N ARG A 46 -15.57 25.32 -4.61
CA ARG A 46 -15.98 25.61 -6.00
C ARG A 46 -15.00 25.06 -7.03
N ALA A 47 -14.32 23.96 -6.70
CA ALA A 47 -13.38 23.28 -7.57
C ALA A 47 -14.14 22.47 -8.63
N LEU A 48 -15.30 21.92 -8.28
CA LEU A 48 -16.31 21.38 -9.20
C LEU A 48 -17.52 22.29 -9.31
N VAL A 49 -18.00 22.50 -10.55
CA VAL A 49 -19.20 23.30 -10.86
C VAL A 49 -20.17 22.48 -11.74
N ALA A 50 -21.42 22.92 -11.88
CA ALA A 50 -22.44 22.14 -12.61
C ALA A 50 -22.52 22.51 -14.09
N GLU A 51 -22.24 23.78 -14.37
CA GLU A 51 -22.50 24.47 -15.62
C GLU A 51 -21.43 24.14 -16.67
N THR A 52 -20.15 24.09 -16.25
CA THR A 52 -19.01 23.89 -17.14
C THR A 52 -18.11 22.75 -16.67
N GLY A 53 -17.75 21.88 -17.60
CA GLY A 53 -16.79 20.81 -17.36
C GLY A 53 -15.40 21.35 -17.12
N ARG A 54 -14.69 20.73 -16.17
CA ARG A 54 -13.29 21.03 -15.87
C ARG A 54 -12.45 19.77 -16.01
N ASP A 55 -11.32 19.85 -16.69
CA ASP A 55 -10.35 18.77 -16.63
C ASP A 55 -9.71 18.68 -15.22
N ALA A 56 -8.95 17.60 -14.98
CA ALA A 56 -8.35 17.38 -13.67
C ALA A 56 -7.37 18.49 -13.24
N ALA A 57 -6.66 19.11 -14.20
CA ALA A 57 -5.71 20.18 -13.92
C ALA A 57 -6.44 21.46 -13.49
N ALA A 58 -7.54 21.80 -14.16
CA ALA A 58 -8.38 22.93 -13.83
C ALA A 58 -9.08 22.76 -12.46
N VAL A 59 -9.54 21.55 -12.13
CA VAL A 59 -10.08 21.26 -10.79
C VAL A 59 -8.98 21.40 -9.72
N ALA A 60 -7.79 20.84 -9.95
CA ALA A 60 -6.68 20.95 -9.03
C ALA A 60 -6.25 22.41 -8.81
N ALA A 61 -6.17 23.20 -9.89
CA ALA A 61 -5.88 24.63 -9.81
C ALA A 61 -6.95 25.40 -9.04
N ALA A 62 -8.24 25.12 -9.27
CA ALA A 62 -9.34 25.75 -8.54
C ALA A 62 -9.35 25.38 -7.04
N LEU A 63 -8.95 24.15 -6.68
CA LEU A 63 -8.74 23.75 -5.30
C LEU A 63 -7.51 24.45 -4.68
N GLY A 64 -6.60 24.95 -5.50
CA GLY A 64 -5.29 25.46 -5.09
C GLY A 64 -4.30 24.34 -4.75
N ALA A 65 -4.51 23.13 -5.28
CA ALA A 65 -3.70 21.97 -4.95
C ALA A 65 -2.23 22.20 -5.33
N ALA A 66 -1.32 21.79 -4.46
CA ALA A 66 0.10 21.85 -4.73
C ALA A 66 0.46 20.95 -5.93
N PRO A 67 1.48 21.31 -6.75
CA PRO A 67 1.82 20.57 -7.96
C PRO A 67 2.01 19.06 -7.74
N ARG A 68 2.60 18.67 -6.61
CA ARG A 68 2.83 17.25 -6.26
C ARG A 68 1.56 16.46 -5.93
N HIS A 69 0.44 17.13 -5.69
CA HIS A 69 -0.86 16.50 -5.37
C HIS A 69 -1.85 16.50 -6.55
N VAL A 70 -1.51 17.12 -7.69
CA VAL A 70 -2.40 17.18 -8.86
C VAL A 70 -2.83 15.78 -9.34
N TRP A 71 -1.91 14.80 -9.29
CA TRP A 71 -2.23 13.42 -9.66
C TRP A 71 -3.32 12.82 -8.76
N LEU A 72 -3.27 13.10 -7.45
CA LEU A 72 -4.23 12.61 -6.47
C LEU A 72 -5.61 13.24 -6.68
N ILE A 73 -5.67 14.53 -7.02
CA ILE A 73 -6.93 15.19 -7.39
C ILE A 73 -7.53 14.55 -8.65
N GLY A 74 -6.70 14.27 -9.66
CA GLY A 74 -7.14 13.51 -10.84
C GLY A 74 -7.71 12.14 -10.47
N ARG A 75 -7.09 11.46 -9.50
CA ARG A 75 -7.56 10.16 -9.03
C ARG A 75 -8.87 10.25 -8.25
N TRP A 76 -9.04 11.26 -7.38
CA TRP A 76 -10.31 11.54 -6.71
C TRP A 76 -11.46 11.69 -7.71
N LEU A 77 -11.25 12.48 -8.76
CA LEU A 77 -12.24 12.70 -9.82
C LEU A 77 -12.60 11.41 -10.56
N ALA A 78 -11.59 10.60 -10.91
CA ALA A 78 -11.82 9.31 -11.57
C ALA A 78 -12.69 8.37 -10.71
N VAL A 79 -12.39 8.28 -9.41
CA VAL A 79 -13.14 7.41 -8.49
C VAL A 79 -14.56 7.94 -8.22
N LEU A 80 -14.71 9.24 -7.97
CA LEU A 80 -16.03 9.86 -7.81
C LEU A 80 -16.92 9.64 -9.06
N ALA A 81 -16.35 9.79 -10.26
CA ALA A 81 -17.07 9.58 -11.51
C ALA A 81 -17.46 8.10 -11.70
N ALA A 82 -16.55 7.17 -11.40
CA ALA A 82 -16.83 5.73 -11.45
C ALA A 82 -17.95 5.30 -10.50
N ARG A 83 -18.14 6.02 -9.39
CA ARG A 83 -19.25 5.80 -8.43
C ARG A 83 -20.50 6.63 -8.72
N GLY A 84 -20.54 7.36 -9.84
CA GLY A 84 -21.69 8.17 -10.24
C GLY A 84 -21.95 9.38 -9.34
N LEU A 85 -20.99 9.78 -8.51
CA LEU A 85 -21.12 10.93 -7.60
C LEU A 85 -20.88 12.27 -8.32
N ILE A 86 -20.19 12.22 -9.46
CA ILE A 86 -19.97 13.35 -10.36
C ILE A 86 -20.15 12.88 -11.81
N VAL A 87 -20.34 13.83 -12.71
CA VAL A 87 -20.43 13.55 -14.15
C VAL A 87 -19.05 13.69 -14.78
N ARG A 88 -18.69 12.73 -15.63
CA ARG A 88 -17.53 12.83 -16.53
C ARG A 88 -18.01 12.70 -17.97
N ASP A 89 -17.81 13.73 -18.78
CA ASP A 89 -18.19 13.77 -20.20
C ASP A 89 -17.05 14.37 -21.05
N GLY A 90 -17.33 14.65 -22.33
CA GLY A 90 -16.35 15.24 -23.25
C GLY A 90 -15.85 16.64 -22.86
N ALA A 91 -16.56 17.35 -21.98
CA ALA A 91 -16.15 18.64 -21.44
C ALA A 91 -15.36 18.54 -20.12
N GLY A 92 -15.19 17.32 -19.56
CA GLY A 92 -14.46 17.07 -18.32
C GLY A 92 -15.36 16.65 -17.17
N TYR A 93 -15.03 17.07 -15.95
CA TYR A 93 -15.72 16.72 -14.71
C TYR A 93 -16.67 17.83 -14.27
N ARG A 94 -17.89 17.46 -13.84
CA ARG A 94 -18.93 18.37 -13.33
C ARG A 94 -19.61 17.79 -12.10
N ARG A 95 -20.05 18.64 -11.17
CA ARG A 95 -20.85 18.18 -10.02
C ARG A 95 -22.22 17.69 -10.51
N ALA A 96 -22.69 16.57 -9.96
CA ALA A 96 -24.03 16.04 -10.24
C ALA A 96 -25.10 16.63 -9.29
N ALA A 97 -24.71 16.97 -8.06
CA ALA A 97 -25.58 17.53 -7.02
C ALA A 97 -25.06 18.89 -6.51
N GLU A 98 -25.90 19.62 -5.77
CA GLU A 98 -25.52 20.87 -5.10
C GLU A 98 -24.69 20.65 -3.85
N THR A 99 -24.96 19.58 -3.12
CA THR A 99 -24.27 19.22 -1.88
C THR A 99 -23.72 17.81 -1.98
N ALA A 100 -22.67 17.54 -1.21
CA ALA A 100 -22.22 16.17 -0.97
C ALA A 100 -23.17 15.47 0.01
N PRO A 101 -23.27 14.13 -0.05
CA PRO A 101 -24.03 13.37 0.94
C PRO A 101 -23.61 13.69 2.38
N GLU A 102 -24.60 13.77 3.28
CA GLU A 102 -24.33 13.84 4.71
C GLU A 102 -23.95 12.47 5.25
N VAL A 103 -22.86 12.41 6.01
CA VAL A 103 -22.31 11.18 6.58
C VAL A 103 -21.91 11.42 8.02
N ALA A 104 -22.25 10.49 8.91
CA ALA A 104 -21.81 10.52 10.30
C ALA A 104 -20.36 10.01 10.38
N THR A 105 -19.40 10.81 10.84
CA THR A 105 -17.98 10.41 10.89
C THR A 105 -17.65 9.55 12.13
N GLU A 106 -18.54 9.53 13.12
CA GLU A 106 -18.52 8.66 14.29
C GLU A 106 -18.72 7.19 13.89
N ALA A 107 -19.27 6.97 12.69
CA ALA A 107 -19.37 5.67 12.06
C ALA A 107 -18.01 4.97 11.84
N LEU A 108 -16.93 5.75 11.75
CA LEU A 108 -15.59 5.25 11.46
C LEU A 108 -15.07 4.34 12.58
N ASP A 109 -15.38 4.61 13.85
CA ASP A 109 -14.87 3.81 14.98
C ASP A 109 -15.31 2.35 14.87
N ALA A 110 -16.62 2.14 14.69
CA ALA A 110 -17.17 0.79 14.55
C ALA A 110 -16.71 0.11 13.26
N ALA A 111 -16.54 0.86 12.16
CA ALA A 111 -16.06 0.30 10.90
C ALA A 111 -14.59 -0.16 11.02
N TYR A 112 -13.71 0.68 11.56
CA TYR A 112 -12.30 0.32 11.76
C TYR A 112 -12.13 -0.82 12.77
N ALA A 113 -12.92 -0.84 13.85
CA ALA A 113 -12.91 -1.93 14.82
C ALA A 113 -13.29 -3.27 14.17
N ALA A 114 -14.33 -3.30 13.32
CA ALA A 114 -14.76 -4.51 12.61
C ALA A 114 -13.69 -5.05 11.63
N LEU A 115 -12.83 -4.16 11.12
CA LEU A 115 -11.72 -4.51 10.23
C LEU A 115 -10.43 -4.85 11.00
N GLY A 116 -10.45 -4.81 12.32
CA GLY A 116 -9.33 -5.18 13.20
C GLY A 116 -8.27 -4.09 13.34
N PHE A 117 -8.60 -2.84 13.03
CA PHE A 117 -7.68 -1.72 13.21
C PHE A 117 -7.63 -1.24 14.68
N PRO A 118 -6.49 -0.69 15.13
CA PRO A 118 -6.43 -0.06 16.44
C PRO A 118 -7.35 1.17 16.51
N PRO A 119 -7.88 1.53 17.71
CA PRO A 119 -8.84 2.63 17.86
C PRO A 119 -8.38 3.98 17.28
N GLY A 120 -7.07 4.25 17.32
CA GLY A 120 -6.47 5.47 16.77
C GLY A 120 -6.72 5.68 15.28
N MET A 121 -6.97 4.62 14.50
CA MET A 121 -7.17 4.73 13.04
C MET A 121 -8.41 5.52 12.64
N ALA A 122 -9.50 5.40 13.40
CA ALA A 122 -10.69 6.21 13.17
C ALA A 122 -10.41 7.70 13.41
N GLY A 123 -9.65 8.00 14.46
CA GLY A 123 -9.18 9.36 14.77
C GLY A 123 -8.27 9.93 13.68
N LEU A 124 -7.28 9.16 13.23
CA LEU A 124 -6.38 9.52 12.13
C LEU A 124 -7.14 9.83 10.84
N HIS A 125 -8.09 8.96 10.47
CA HIS A 125 -8.88 9.15 9.26
C HIS A 125 -9.76 10.40 9.38
N ARG A 126 -10.47 10.61 10.50
CA ARG A 126 -11.23 11.86 10.74
C ARG A 126 -10.36 13.10 10.64
N LEU A 127 -9.18 13.05 11.26
CA LEU A 127 -8.22 14.16 11.24
C LEU A 127 -7.82 14.51 9.81
N ALA A 128 -7.51 13.51 8.98
CA ALA A 128 -7.17 13.70 7.57
C ALA A 128 -8.35 14.26 6.77
N LEU A 129 -9.56 13.70 6.93
CA LEU A 129 -10.76 14.18 6.23
C LEU A 129 -11.08 15.65 6.58
N GLY A 130 -10.87 16.05 7.84
CA GLY A 130 -11.05 17.44 8.29
C GLY A 130 -10.03 18.43 7.73
N HIS A 131 -8.90 17.96 7.19
CA HIS A 131 -7.81 18.80 6.70
C HIS A 131 -7.48 18.57 5.21
N LEU A 132 -8.39 17.95 4.43
CA LEU A 132 -8.17 17.65 3.01
C LEU A 132 -7.74 18.86 2.18
N VAL A 133 -8.29 20.05 2.46
CA VAL A 133 -7.92 21.28 1.75
C VAL A 133 -6.46 21.66 2.06
N ASP A 134 -6.06 21.61 3.32
CA ASP A 134 -4.71 22.00 3.73
C ASP A 134 -3.67 20.96 3.30
N LEU A 135 -4.04 19.66 3.33
CA LEU A 135 -3.24 18.57 2.75
C LEU A 135 -3.07 18.77 1.24
N ALA A 136 -4.16 19.00 0.49
CA ALA A 136 -4.10 19.20 -0.95
C ALA A 136 -3.26 20.43 -1.34
N ARG A 137 -3.28 21.48 -0.51
CA ARG A 137 -2.52 22.73 -0.71
C ARG A 137 -1.08 22.67 -0.17
N ASP A 138 -0.63 21.55 0.38
CA ASP A 138 0.66 21.42 1.10
C ASP A 138 0.84 22.46 2.23
N ARG A 139 -0.24 22.92 2.85
CA ARG A 139 -0.17 23.80 4.03
C ARG A 139 0.20 23.01 5.29
N THR A 140 -0.04 21.71 5.28
CA THR A 140 0.41 20.76 6.29
C THR A 140 0.60 19.38 5.67
N GLY A 141 1.47 18.56 6.25
CA GLY A 141 1.61 17.15 5.90
C GLY A 141 0.84 16.24 6.85
N LEU A 142 0.44 15.06 6.38
CA LEU A 142 -0.20 14.06 7.24
C LEU A 142 0.67 13.67 8.46
N PRO A 143 2.00 13.44 8.34
CA PRO A 143 2.83 13.16 9.53
C PRO A 143 2.84 14.32 10.53
N GLU A 144 2.90 15.56 10.02
CA GLU A 144 2.87 16.77 10.85
C GLU A 144 1.54 16.89 11.61
N LEU A 145 0.41 16.60 10.96
CA LEU A 145 -0.90 16.57 11.61
C LEU A 145 -0.93 15.53 12.74
N VAL A 146 -0.42 14.32 12.51
CA VAL A 146 -0.37 13.28 13.55
C VAL A 146 0.46 13.75 14.75
N PHE A 147 1.67 14.25 14.50
CA PHE A 147 2.57 14.69 15.57
C PHE A 147 2.03 15.90 16.35
N ARG A 148 1.38 16.86 15.68
CA ARG A 148 0.75 18.01 16.35
C ARG A 148 -0.42 17.62 17.25
N ASN A 149 -1.05 16.48 16.98
CA ASN A 149 -2.15 15.95 17.79
C ASN A 149 -1.68 14.89 18.81
N GLY A 150 -0.38 14.87 19.13
CA GLY A 150 0.21 14.02 20.16
C GLY A 150 0.45 12.57 19.76
N GLY A 151 0.23 12.22 18.49
CA GLY A 151 0.55 10.91 17.95
C GLY A 151 2.02 10.79 17.53
N ASP A 152 2.41 9.59 17.12
CA ASP A 152 3.77 9.28 16.66
C ASP A 152 3.80 8.51 15.32
N LEU A 153 4.99 8.02 14.94
CA LEU A 153 5.16 7.29 13.69
C LEU A 153 4.44 5.93 13.69
N ALA A 154 4.27 5.31 14.85
CA ALA A 154 3.50 4.07 15.00
C ALA A 154 2.01 4.33 14.78
N ASP A 155 1.49 5.47 15.21
CA ASP A 155 0.11 5.90 14.89
C ASP A 155 -0.08 6.10 13.38
N LEU A 156 0.91 6.72 12.71
CA LEU A 156 0.85 6.88 11.25
C LEU A 156 0.85 5.52 10.54
N GLY A 157 1.63 4.54 11.02
CA GLY A 157 1.70 3.20 10.46
C GLY A 157 0.64 2.21 10.95
N ALA A 158 -0.31 2.67 11.76
CA ALA A 158 -1.43 1.86 12.24
C ALA A 158 -2.33 1.37 11.09
N TYR A 159 -2.28 1.99 9.91
CA TYR A 159 -3.04 1.55 8.74
C TYR A 159 -2.64 0.15 8.23
N GLN A 160 -1.45 -0.33 8.61
CA GLN A 160 -0.99 -1.68 8.31
C GLN A 160 -1.29 -2.68 9.45
N ARG A 161 -2.01 -2.26 10.50
CA ARG A 161 -2.43 -3.14 11.61
C ARG A 161 -3.92 -3.41 11.49
N ASN A 162 -4.28 -4.49 10.81
CA ASN A 162 -5.67 -4.90 10.57
C ASN A 162 -5.75 -6.41 10.28
N HIS A 163 -6.96 -6.96 10.16
CA HIS A 163 -7.15 -8.40 9.90
C HIS A 163 -6.50 -8.87 8.58
N PHE A 164 -6.55 -8.04 7.53
CA PHE A 164 -6.02 -8.37 6.21
C PHE A 164 -4.50 -8.46 6.22
N THR A 165 -3.83 -7.40 6.69
CA THR A 165 -2.36 -7.36 6.77
C THR A 165 -1.83 -8.40 7.76
N ALA A 166 -2.52 -8.65 8.87
CA ALA A 166 -2.14 -9.73 9.80
C ALA A 166 -2.17 -11.11 9.14
N ALA A 167 -3.18 -11.38 8.29
CA ALA A 167 -3.26 -12.62 7.52
C ALA A 167 -2.11 -12.78 6.53
N LEU A 168 -1.79 -11.74 5.77
CA LEU A 168 -0.68 -11.79 4.81
C LEU A 168 0.67 -11.94 5.52
N ASN A 169 0.87 -11.25 6.64
CA ASN A 169 2.12 -11.35 7.42
C ASN A 169 2.30 -12.72 8.08
N ALA A 170 1.21 -13.41 8.45
CA ALA A 170 1.29 -14.78 8.94
C ALA A 170 1.80 -15.75 7.85
N VAL A 171 1.40 -15.53 6.60
CA VAL A 171 1.93 -16.29 5.45
C VAL A 171 3.42 -16.00 5.23
N CYS A 172 3.84 -14.73 5.29
CA CYS A 172 5.26 -14.37 5.25
C CYS A 172 6.05 -15.09 6.35
N ALA A 173 5.53 -15.10 7.58
CA ALA A 173 6.17 -15.75 8.72
C ALA A 173 6.27 -17.28 8.55
N GLU A 174 5.23 -17.93 8.01
CA GLU A 174 5.25 -19.37 7.70
C GLU A 174 6.29 -19.69 6.61
N LEU A 175 6.41 -18.85 5.58
CA LEU A 175 7.41 -19.03 4.52
C LEU A 175 8.84 -18.82 5.03
N VAL A 176 9.06 -17.88 5.95
CA VAL A 176 10.35 -17.73 6.64
C VAL A 176 10.64 -18.95 7.52
N ALA A 177 9.65 -19.49 8.24
CA ALA A 177 9.83 -20.70 9.04
C ALA A 177 10.26 -21.91 8.18
N LEU A 178 9.77 -21.99 6.94
CA LEU A 178 10.16 -23.01 5.97
C LEU A 178 11.54 -22.77 5.34
N ARG A 179 11.98 -21.51 5.23
CA ARG A 179 13.26 -21.13 4.61
C ARG A 179 14.00 -20.07 5.45
N PRO A 180 14.48 -20.41 6.67
CA PRO A 180 14.99 -19.45 7.65
C PRO A 180 16.47 -19.08 7.40
N ARG A 181 16.87 -18.89 6.14
CA ARG A 181 18.26 -18.58 5.77
C ARG A 181 18.29 -17.54 4.67
N ARG A 182 19.22 -16.59 4.77
CA ARG A 182 19.45 -15.51 3.79
C ARG A 182 18.14 -14.81 3.41
N VAL A 183 17.42 -14.35 4.43
CA VAL A 183 16.15 -13.64 4.29
C VAL A 183 16.45 -12.15 4.17
N VAL A 184 15.92 -11.50 3.15
CA VAL A 184 16.02 -10.04 2.98
C VAL A 184 14.62 -9.46 2.99
N GLU A 185 14.34 -8.52 3.89
CA GLU A 185 13.09 -7.78 3.93
C GLU A 185 13.30 -6.38 3.34
N LEU A 186 12.61 -6.07 2.25
CA LEU A 186 12.68 -4.81 1.51
C LEU A 186 11.58 -3.85 1.98
N GLY A 187 11.94 -2.59 2.24
CA GLY A 187 11.01 -1.56 2.70
C GLY A 187 10.25 -1.98 3.95
N ALA A 188 10.98 -2.55 4.90
CA ALA A 188 10.41 -3.15 6.10
C ALA A 188 9.74 -2.11 7.02
N GLY A 189 10.04 -0.82 6.88
CA GLY A 189 9.33 0.28 7.52
C GLY A 189 9.29 0.15 9.05
N LEU A 190 8.08 0.03 9.60
CA LEU A 190 7.88 -0.15 11.05
C LEU A 190 8.12 -1.59 11.55
N GLY A 191 8.44 -2.53 10.66
CA GLY A 191 8.77 -3.90 11.01
C GLY A 191 7.57 -4.78 11.34
N HIS A 192 6.37 -4.48 10.84
CA HIS A 192 5.18 -5.29 11.13
C HIS A 192 5.33 -6.74 10.65
N THR A 193 5.98 -6.94 9.49
CA THR A 193 6.29 -8.29 8.98
C THR A 193 7.42 -8.92 9.79
N THR A 194 8.49 -8.16 10.08
CA THR A 194 9.55 -8.58 11.01
C THR A 194 9.00 -9.07 12.36
N GLU A 195 8.03 -8.38 12.94
CA GLU A 195 7.36 -8.74 14.19
C GLU A 195 6.58 -10.04 14.06
N ALA A 196 5.85 -10.23 12.96
CA ALA A 196 5.13 -11.47 12.69
C ALA A 196 6.09 -12.68 12.55
N VAL A 197 7.20 -12.50 11.83
CA VAL A 197 8.26 -13.53 11.73
C VAL A 197 8.78 -13.88 13.13
N ARG A 198 9.17 -12.88 13.92
CA ARG A 198 9.68 -13.10 15.28
C ARG A 198 8.65 -13.82 16.17
N ALA A 199 7.38 -13.40 16.13
CA ALA A 199 6.33 -14.00 16.92
C ALA A 199 6.12 -15.49 16.57
N ARG A 200 6.23 -15.83 15.28
CA ARG A 200 6.05 -17.20 14.78
C ARG A 200 7.23 -18.13 15.07
N LEU A 201 8.46 -17.63 15.03
CA LEU A 201 9.69 -18.41 15.20
C LEU A 201 10.29 -18.31 16.61
N GLY A 202 9.83 -17.39 17.45
CA GLY A 202 10.41 -17.06 18.77
C GLY A 202 11.64 -16.14 18.70
N ALA A 203 12.36 -16.15 17.59
CA ALA A 203 13.45 -15.25 17.26
C ALA A 203 13.50 -14.99 15.74
N LEU A 204 14.19 -13.94 15.31
CA LEU A 204 14.49 -13.79 13.89
C LEU A 204 15.55 -14.82 13.46
N PRO A 205 15.51 -15.32 12.23
CA PRO A 205 16.59 -16.13 11.68
C PRO A 205 17.95 -15.42 11.78
N PRO A 206 19.07 -16.16 11.95
CA PRO A 206 20.40 -15.56 12.05
C PRO A 206 20.80 -14.69 10.85
N ASP A 207 20.38 -15.10 9.64
CA ASP A 207 20.67 -14.41 8.38
C ASP A 207 19.46 -13.59 7.89
N TYR A 208 18.81 -12.85 8.81
CA TYR A 208 17.69 -11.97 8.48
C TYR A 208 18.17 -10.53 8.34
N LEU A 209 18.13 -10.01 7.12
CA LEU A 209 18.52 -8.64 6.80
C LEU A 209 17.27 -7.77 6.65
N PHE A 210 17.10 -6.82 7.57
CA PHE A 210 16.06 -5.80 7.48
C PHE A 210 16.56 -4.63 6.62
N THR A 211 15.82 -4.20 5.61
CA THR A 211 16.21 -3.08 4.77
C THR A 211 15.11 -2.08 4.56
N ASP A 212 15.50 -0.81 4.43
CA ASP A 212 14.61 0.30 4.10
C ASP A 212 15.43 1.42 3.43
N VAL A 213 14.78 2.31 2.68
CA VAL A 213 15.44 3.52 2.17
C VAL A 213 15.67 4.57 3.26
N SER A 214 14.92 4.47 4.36
CA SER A 214 14.97 5.38 5.49
C SER A 214 15.88 4.86 6.60
N ARG A 215 16.92 5.64 6.89
CA ARG A 215 17.81 5.39 8.05
C ARG A 215 17.08 5.45 9.39
N LEU A 216 15.95 6.16 9.46
CA LEU A 216 15.12 6.19 10.68
C LEU A 216 14.58 4.80 11.00
N PHE A 217 14.06 4.09 9.98
CA PHE A 217 13.49 2.75 10.14
C PHE A 217 14.55 1.71 10.44
N THR A 218 15.69 1.74 9.75
CA THR A 218 16.78 0.78 10.00
C THR A 218 17.34 0.93 11.42
N LEU A 219 17.65 2.16 11.88
CA LEU A 219 18.11 2.38 13.26
C LEU A 219 17.07 2.03 14.32
N ALA A 220 15.77 2.16 14.01
CA ALA A 220 14.70 1.73 14.91
C ALA A 220 14.65 0.20 15.00
N ALA A 221 14.78 -0.50 13.87
CA ALA A 221 14.78 -1.96 13.81
C ALA A 221 15.99 -2.57 14.54
N GLU A 222 17.20 -2.02 14.36
CA GLU A 222 18.39 -2.46 15.11
C GLU A 222 18.15 -2.39 16.63
N ARG A 223 17.61 -1.26 17.11
CA ARG A 223 17.37 -1.04 18.55
C ARG A 223 16.23 -1.91 19.10
N ARG A 224 15.14 -2.06 18.34
CA ARG A 224 13.93 -2.77 18.79
C ARG A 224 14.07 -4.29 18.66
N HIS A 225 14.76 -4.76 17.62
CA HIS A 225 14.79 -6.17 17.25
C HIS A 225 16.19 -6.79 17.32
N GLY A 226 17.27 -6.01 17.43
CA GLY A 226 18.64 -6.55 17.40
C GLY A 226 18.92 -7.31 16.10
N VAL A 227 18.42 -6.78 14.99
CA VAL A 227 18.51 -7.36 13.64
C VAL A 227 19.55 -6.61 12.83
N ASP A 228 20.24 -7.30 11.91
CA ASP A 228 21.12 -6.64 10.95
C ASP A 228 20.30 -5.77 10.00
N THR A 229 20.81 -4.57 9.71
CA THR A 229 20.14 -3.65 8.79
C THR A 229 21.03 -3.11 7.69
N ALA A 230 20.39 -2.73 6.58
CA ALA A 230 21.04 -2.01 5.49
C ALA A 230 20.08 -1.03 4.82
N LEU A 231 20.63 0.02 4.22
CA LEU A 231 19.87 0.86 3.30
C LEU A 231 19.79 0.15 1.95
N LEU A 232 18.59 0.04 1.40
CA LEU A 232 18.37 -0.57 0.10
C LEU A 232 17.17 0.07 -0.60
N ASP A 233 17.40 0.58 -1.81
CA ASP A 233 16.41 1.18 -2.69
C ASP A 233 16.06 0.20 -3.81
N ILE A 234 14.77 -0.12 -3.94
CA ILE A 234 14.24 -1.07 -4.92
C ILE A 234 14.34 -0.54 -6.36
N ASP A 235 14.39 0.77 -6.56
CA ASP A 235 14.53 1.39 -7.88
C ASP A 235 15.99 1.38 -8.38
N ARG A 236 16.94 0.97 -7.55
CA ARG A 236 18.37 0.94 -7.86
C ARG A 236 18.91 -0.48 -7.91
N ASP A 237 19.96 -0.67 -8.69
CA ASP A 237 20.63 -1.96 -8.79
C ASP A 237 21.18 -2.39 -7.42
N PRO A 238 20.87 -3.60 -6.93
CA PRO A 238 21.39 -4.09 -5.65
C PRO A 238 22.93 -4.18 -5.60
N ARG A 239 23.59 -4.40 -6.75
CA ARG A 239 25.05 -4.52 -6.85
C ARG A 239 25.74 -3.20 -6.52
N GLU A 240 25.17 -2.10 -6.99
CA GLU A 240 25.64 -0.74 -6.69
C GLU A 240 25.42 -0.35 -5.23
N GLN A 241 24.58 -1.11 -4.52
CA GLN A 241 24.26 -0.94 -3.10
C GLN A 241 25.00 -1.98 -2.23
N GLY A 242 26.05 -2.60 -2.79
CA GLY A 242 26.93 -3.53 -2.08
C GLY A 242 26.30 -4.89 -1.79
N ARG A 243 25.25 -5.29 -2.51
CA ARG A 243 24.64 -6.62 -2.38
C ARG A 243 25.13 -7.53 -3.50
N ALA A 244 25.62 -8.71 -3.14
CA ALA A 244 26.03 -9.71 -4.12
C ALA A 244 24.81 -10.30 -4.85
N PRO A 245 24.88 -10.55 -6.17
CA PRO A 245 23.85 -11.31 -6.88
C PRO A 245 23.65 -12.69 -6.26
N GLY A 246 22.42 -13.19 -6.24
CA GLY A 246 22.12 -14.52 -5.69
C GLY A 246 22.30 -14.66 -4.17
N SER A 247 22.44 -13.54 -3.45
CA SER A 247 22.71 -13.54 -2.02
C SER A 247 21.50 -13.92 -1.16
N ALA A 248 20.27 -13.68 -1.61
CA ALA A 248 19.04 -13.96 -0.87
C ALA A 248 18.40 -15.29 -1.29
N ALA A 249 18.01 -16.13 -0.32
CA ALA A 249 17.19 -17.32 -0.63
C ALA A 249 15.69 -17.02 -0.56
N LEU A 250 15.30 -16.00 0.21
CA LEU A 250 13.95 -15.50 0.37
C LEU A 250 14.00 -13.97 0.46
N VAL A 251 13.20 -13.30 -0.35
CA VAL A 251 12.98 -11.85 -0.29
C VAL A 251 11.53 -11.59 0.13
N LEU A 252 11.34 -10.78 1.16
CA LEU A 252 10.06 -10.25 1.60
C LEU A 252 9.93 -8.79 1.15
N ALA A 253 8.77 -8.39 0.64
CA ALA A 253 8.51 -7.01 0.23
C ALA A 253 7.03 -6.65 0.50
N THR A 254 6.67 -6.45 1.77
CA THR A 254 5.27 -6.20 2.15
C THR A 254 4.93 -4.71 2.08
N ASN A 255 3.99 -4.34 1.21
CA ASN A 255 3.48 -2.98 1.02
C ASN A 255 4.60 -1.96 0.72
N VAL A 256 5.46 -2.27 -0.25
CA VAL A 256 6.60 -1.44 -0.64
C VAL A 256 6.72 -1.25 -2.15
N LEU A 257 6.45 -2.27 -2.97
CA LEU A 257 6.67 -2.27 -4.41
C LEU A 257 5.78 -1.28 -5.15
N HIS A 258 4.63 -0.88 -4.58
CA HIS A 258 3.85 0.22 -5.13
C HIS A 258 4.64 1.54 -5.20
N ASN A 259 5.69 1.73 -4.39
CA ASN A 259 6.55 2.92 -4.44
C ASN A 259 7.50 2.94 -5.64
N ALA A 260 7.71 1.80 -6.30
CA ALA A 260 8.61 1.71 -7.45
C ALA A 260 8.16 2.65 -8.57
N VAL A 261 9.12 3.34 -9.19
CA VAL A 261 8.86 4.14 -10.39
C VAL A 261 8.43 3.23 -11.55
N ASP A 262 9.04 2.06 -11.68
CA ASP A 262 8.72 1.03 -12.66
C ASP A 262 8.73 -0.35 -11.97
N ALA A 263 7.58 -1.02 -11.94
CA ALA A 263 7.42 -2.30 -11.26
C ALA A 263 8.28 -3.43 -11.86
N VAL A 264 8.41 -3.51 -13.19
CA VAL A 264 9.20 -4.55 -13.87
C VAL A 264 10.69 -4.38 -13.57
N ARG A 265 11.17 -3.12 -13.57
CA ARG A 265 12.56 -2.80 -13.23
C ARG A 265 12.87 -3.14 -11.78
N ALA A 266 12.01 -2.74 -10.82
CA ALA A 266 12.19 -3.08 -9.41
C ALA A 266 12.18 -4.60 -9.18
N LEU A 267 11.25 -5.33 -9.81
CA LEU A 267 11.22 -6.79 -9.75
C LEU A 267 12.45 -7.44 -10.39
N THR A 268 13.02 -6.83 -11.44
CA THR A 268 14.29 -7.27 -12.05
C THR A 268 15.48 -7.08 -11.10
N HIS A 269 15.54 -5.97 -10.36
CA HIS A 269 16.54 -5.78 -9.31
C HIS A 269 16.39 -6.81 -8.19
N ILE A 270 15.16 -7.10 -7.78
CA ILE A 270 14.87 -8.14 -6.78
C ILE A 270 15.29 -9.53 -7.29
N ARG A 271 15.04 -9.84 -8.58
CA ARG A 271 15.51 -11.08 -9.21
C ARG A 271 17.04 -11.20 -9.12
N THR A 272 17.80 -10.12 -9.29
CA THR A 272 19.26 -10.14 -9.14
C THR A 272 19.70 -10.50 -7.72
N LEU A 273 18.96 -10.08 -6.69
CA LEU A 273 19.24 -10.47 -5.29
C LEU A 273 18.97 -11.95 -5.03
N LEU A 274 17.95 -12.52 -5.67
CA LEU A 274 17.53 -13.91 -5.44
C LEU A 274 18.54 -14.91 -5.98
N ALA A 275 18.87 -15.89 -5.14
CA ALA A 275 19.56 -17.11 -5.55
C ALA A 275 18.72 -17.88 -6.60
N PRO A 276 19.34 -18.75 -7.41
CA PRO A 276 18.60 -19.72 -8.21
C PRO A 276 17.57 -20.48 -7.35
N GLY A 277 16.33 -20.57 -7.84
CA GLY A 277 15.22 -21.16 -7.08
C GLY A 277 14.81 -20.40 -5.81
N GLY A 278 15.30 -19.17 -5.61
CA GLY A 278 14.95 -18.28 -4.51
C GLY A 278 13.50 -17.78 -4.60
N TRP A 279 12.92 -17.43 -3.45
CA TRP A 279 11.51 -17.02 -3.37
C TRP A 279 11.37 -15.51 -3.18
N LEU A 280 10.47 -14.90 -3.94
CA LEU A 280 9.95 -13.57 -3.67
C LEU A 280 8.55 -13.71 -3.06
N VAL A 281 8.33 -13.06 -1.93
CA VAL A 281 7.02 -12.92 -1.29
C VAL A 281 6.74 -11.45 -1.09
N PHE A 282 5.69 -10.93 -1.72
CA PHE A 282 5.32 -9.53 -1.57
C PHE A 282 3.82 -9.38 -1.41
N SER A 283 3.39 -8.43 -0.59
CA SER A 283 1.98 -8.07 -0.45
C SER A 283 1.75 -6.66 -0.94
N GLU A 284 0.66 -6.44 -1.66
CA GLU A 284 0.29 -5.12 -2.16
C GLU A 284 -1.21 -4.90 -2.15
N SER A 285 -1.59 -3.63 -2.00
CA SER A 285 -2.90 -3.21 -2.44
C SER A 285 -2.98 -3.32 -3.96
N VAL A 286 -4.08 -3.87 -4.47
CA VAL A 286 -4.35 -4.08 -5.91
C VAL A 286 -5.47 -3.18 -6.45
N ASP A 287 -5.99 -2.30 -5.60
CA ASP A 287 -6.85 -1.20 -6.00
C ASP A 287 -6.75 -0.06 -4.97
N ASP A 288 -7.27 1.11 -5.31
CA ASP A 288 -7.42 2.19 -4.36
C ASP A 288 -8.58 1.93 -3.41
N SER A 289 -8.42 2.26 -2.13
CA SER A 289 -9.57 2.45 -1.25
C SER A 289 -9.84 3.93 -1.09
N ALA A 290 -11.12 4.31 -1.07
CA ALA A 290 -11.53 5.69 -0.82
C ALA A 290 -10.97 6.25 0.51
N ALA A 291 -10.83 5.40 1.53
CA ALA A 291 -10.20 5.75 2.80
C ALA A 291 -8.73 6.16 2.62
N THR A 292 -7.97 5.43 1.80
CA THR A 292 -6.57 5.81 1.51
C THR A 292 -6.48 7.07 0.68
N LEU A 293 -7.40 7.29 -0.27
CA LEU A 293 -7.44 8.48 -1.13
C LEU A 293 -7.62 9.77 -0.31
N GLY A 294 -8.43 9.72 0.74
CA GLY A 294 -8.67 10.85 1.65
C GLY A 294 -7.62 11.00 2.77
N ALA A 295 -6.60 10.14 2.82
CA ALA A 295 -5.62 10.14 3.90
C ALA A 295 -4.23 9.68 3.44
N MET A 296 -3.94 8.38 3.50
CA MET A 296 -2.58 7.84 3.33
C MET A 296 -1.94 8.15 1.97
N GLN A 297 -2.72 8.31 0.89
CA GLN A 297 -2.17 8.57 -0.44
C GLN A 297 -1.48 9.93 -0.57
N PHE A 298 -1.71 10.88 0.34
CA PHE A 298 -0.92 12.10 0.41
C PHE A 298 0.57 11.83 0.71
N LEU A 299 0.89 10.72 1.39
CA LEU A 299 2.27 10.30 1.66
C LEU A 299 3.00 9.83 0.39
N LEU A 300 2.25 9.45 -0.65
CA LEU A 300 2.78 8.90 -1.90
C LEU A 300 3.08 10.00 -2.93
N SER A 301 2.78 11.26 -2.60
CA SER A 301 3.21 12.41 -3.39
C SER A 301 4.70 12.65 -3.20
N PRO A 302 5.50 12.56 -4.29
CA PRO A 302 6.95 12.66 -4.19
C PRO A 302 7.38 14.06 -3.72
N ALA A 303 8.61 14.14 -3.20
CA ALA A 303 9.26 15.42 -3.00
C ALA A 303 9.41 16.18 -4.34
N PRO A 304 9.47 17.51 -4.34
CA PRO A 304 9.69 18.28 -5.56
C PRO A 304 10.91 17.77 -6.35
N GLY A 305 10.69 17.44 -7.63
CA GLY A 305 11.73 16.93 -8.54
C GLY A 305 11.97 15.41 -8.49
N ALA A 306 11.39 14.68 -7.54
CA ALA A 306 11.47 13.22 -7.52
C ALA A 306 10.39 12.60 -8.44
N PRO A 307 10.68 11.47 -9.11
CA PRO A 307 9.70 10.76 -9.91
C PRO A 307 8.57 10.25 -9.01
N ARG A 308 7.35 10.25 -9.55
CA ARG A 308 6.18 9.69 -8.87
C ARG A 308 6.24 8.16 -8.94
N PRO A 309 5.84 7.43 -7.89
CA PRO A 309 5.57 6.00 -7.99
C PRO A 309 4.70 5.67 -9.21
N GLY A 310 5.12 4.66 -9.98
CA GLY A 310 4.44 4.23 -11.20
C GLY A 310 4.51 5.22 -12.37
N SER A 311 5.37 6.24 -12.35
CA SER A 311 5.54 7.12 -13.52
C SER A 311 6.25 6.46 -14.70
N GLY A 312 6.94 5.33 -14.46
CA GLY A 312 7.65 4.56 -15.48
C GLY A 312 6.86 3.41 -16.10
N ASP A 313 5.63 3.13 -15.63
CA ASP A 313 4.84 1.99 -16.10
C ASP A 313 3.35 2.35 -16.39
N GLU A 314 2.52 1.32 -16.58
CA GLU A 314 1.10 1.47 -16.96
C GLU A 314 0.29 2.34 -15.99
N ARG A 315 0.69 2.42 -14.72
CA ARG A 315 0.03 3.25 -13.70
C ARG A 315 0.02 4.74 -14.05
N ALA A 316 1.01 5.21 -14.80
CA ALA A 316 1.09 6.58 -15.26
C ALA A 316 -0.11 6.98 -16.13
N ARG A 317 -0.60 6.05 -16.97
CA ARG A 317 -1.70 6.31 -17.91
C ARG A 317 -3.03 6.51 -17.20
N GLU A 318 -3.21 5.80 -16.09
CA GLU A 318 -4.47 5.79 -15.32
C GLU A 318 -4.41 6.67 -14.07
N GLY A 319 -3.27 7.32 -13.80
CA GLY A 319 -3.06 8.11 -12.60
C GLY A 319 -3.18 7.30 -11.30
N ARG A 320 -2.91 5.99 -11.36
CA ARG A 320 -2.97 5.07 -10.22
C ARG A 320 -1.64 5.02 -9.48
N VAL A 321 -1.67 4.51 -8.25
CA VAL A 321 -0.46 4.11 -7.50
C VAL A 321 -0.30 2.59 -7.49
N PHE A 322 -1.42 1.87 -7.43
CA PHE A 322 -1.42 0.42 -7.38
C PHE A 322 -1.64 -0.19 -8.76
N LEU A 323 -0.89 -1.25 -9.07
CA LEU A 323 -1.24 -2.17 -10.14
C LEU A 323 -2.36 -3.08 -9.65
N ASP A 324 -3.27 -3.46 -10.55
CA ASP A 324 -4.21 -4.54 -10.24
C ASP A 324 -3.50 -5.91 -10.23
N THR A 325 -4.25 -6.96 -9.88
CA THR A 325 -3.69 -8.32 -9.84
C THR A 325 -3.13 -8.75 -11.19
N ALA A 326 -3.75 -8.36 -12.30
CA ALA A 326 -3.27 -8.69 -13.64
C ALA A 326 -1.99 -7.91 -14.01
N GLY A 327 -1.89 -6.65 -13.60
CA GLY A 327 -0.71 -5.80 -13.71
C GLY A 327 0.48 -6.40 -12.97
N TRP A 328 0.30 -6.85 -11.73
CA TRP A 328 1.35 -7.56 -11.00
C TRP A 328 1.75 -8.88 -11.67
N ARG A 329 0.80 -9.65 -12.23
CA ARG A 329 1.12 -10.85 -13.01
C ARG A 329 2.02 -10.54 -14.20
N ARG A 330 1.65 -9.53 -15.01
CA ARG A 330 2.47 -9.05 -16.13
C ARG A 330 3.84 -8.55 -15.68
N ALA A 331 3.90 -7.85 -14.56
CA ALA A 331 5.16 -7.31 -14.03
C ALA A 331 6.13 -8.43 -13.59
N LEU A 332 5.61 -9.48 -12.94
CA LEU A 332 6.39 -10.66 -12.55
C LEU A 332 6.89 -11.43 -13.76
N GLU A 333 6.03 -11.64 -14.76
CA GLU A 333 6.40 -12.29 -16.02
C GLU A 333 7.48 -11.49 -16.77
N GLY A 334 7.31 -10.17 -16.90
CA GLY A 334 8.29 -9.27 -17.52
C GLY A 334 9.62 -9.25 -16.77
N ALA A 335 9.61 -9.53 -15.47
CA ALA A 335 10.80 -9.70 -14.65
C ALA A 335 11.31 -11.15 -14.60
N GLY A 336 10.75 -12.10 -15.35
CA GLY A 336 11.22 -13.49 -15.39
C GLY A 336 11.06 -14.25 -14.07
N LEU A 337 10.04 -13.90 -13.27
CA LEU A 337 9.70 -14.57 -12.01
C LEU A 337 8.45 -15.43 -12.20
N ALA A 338 8.53 -16.71 -11.86
CA ALA A 338 7.42 -17.65 -11.99
C ALA A 338 6.47 -17.54 -10.80
N ILE A 339 5.19 -17.28 -11.04
CA ILE A 339 4.17 -17.15 -10.00
C ILE A 339 3.76 -18.54 -9.51
N HIS A 340 3.83 -18.76 -8.20
CA HIS A 340 3.35 -19.99 -7.56
C HIS A 340 1.94 -19.82 -6.99
N SER A 341 1.71 -18.76 -6.20
CA SER A 341 0.43 -18.51 -5.55
C SER A 341 0.13 -17.03 -5.47
N ILE A 342 -1.16 -16.71 -5.46
CA ILE A 342 -1.69 -15.38 -5.12
C ILE A 342 -2.76 -15.59 -4.08
N LEU A 343 -2.62 -14.92 -2.93
CA LEU A 343 -3.47 -15.06 -1.77
C LEU A 343 -4.00 -13.69 -1.31
N PRO A 344 -5.13 -13.64 -0.60
CA PRO A 344 -6.11 -14.72 -0.51
C PRO A 344 -6.78 -14.98 -1.88
N GLU A 345 -7.49 -16.09 -2.00
CA GLU A 345 -8.27 -16.43 -3.20
C GLU A 345 -9.42 -15.42 -3.42
N GLU A 346 -9.96 -15.32 -4.64
CA GLU A 346 -10.93 -14.27 -4.98
C GLU A 346 -12.24 -14.33 -4.18
N ASP A 347 -12.66 -15.52 -3.76
CA ASP A 347 -13.87 -15.80 -2.98
C ASP A 347 -13.64 -15.73 -1.46
N ASP A 348 -12.40 -15.55 -1.02
CA ASP A 348 -12.06 -15.41 0.39
C ASP A 348 -12.51 -14.03 0.92
N PRO A 349 -13.17 -13.92 2.09
CA PRO A 349 -13.57 -12.63 2.66
C PRO A 349 -12.42 -11.64 2.87
N LEU A 350 -11.18 -12.12 3.07
CA LEU A 350 -10.01 -11.26 3.18
C LEU A 350 -9.65 -10.57 1.86
N ALA A 351 -10.12 -11.10 0.72
CA ALA A 351 -9.90 -10.52 -0.59
C ALA A 351 -10.60 -9.18 -0.79
N LEU A 352 -11.67 -8.91 0.00
CA LEU A 352 -12.50 -7.71 -0.07
C LEU A 352 -11.74 -6.41 0.18
N ALA A 353 -10.65 -6.45 0.95
CA ALA A 353 -9.83 -5.26 1.21
C ALA A 353 -9.00 -4.80 0.01
N GLY A 354 -9.01 -5.56 -1.09
CA GLY A 354 -8.18 -5.25 -2.26
C GLY A 354 -6.69 -5.36 -1.95
N GLN A 355 -6.30 -6.28 -1.06
CA GLN A 355 -4.90 -6.64 -0.82
C GLN A 355 -4.65 -8.06 -1.33
N ARG A 356 -3.45 -8.28 -1.89
CA ARG A 356 -2.99 -9.58 -2.34
C ARG A 356 -1.55 -9.80 -1.92
N LEU A 357 -1.20 -11.04 -1.61
CA LEU A 357 0.15 -11.55 -1.43
C LEU A 357 0.48 -12.45 -2.60
N PHE A 358 1.62 -12.19 -3.20
CA PHE A 358 2.15 -12.91 -4.35
C PHE A 358 3.37 -13.70 -3.90
N ILE A 359 3.43 -14.96 -4.28
CA ILE A 359 4.57 -15.85 -4.06
C ILE A 359 5.10 -16.21 -5.43
N ALA A 360 6.33 -15.81 -5.71
CA ALA A 360 7.01 -16.07 -6.97
C ALA A 360 8.39 -16.68 -6.73
N GLN A 361 8.92 -17.35 -7.75
CA GLN A 361 10.20 -18.03 -7.70
C GLN A 361 11.11 -17.56 -8.84
N ALA A 362 12.38 -17.32 -8.51
CA ALA A 362 13.43 -17.12 -9.51
C ALA A 362 13.72 -18.43 -10.24
N PRO A 363 14.06 -18.41 -11.53
CA PRO A 363 14.39 -19.63 -12.27
C PRO A 363 15.52 -20.40 -11.57
N GLU A 364 15.46 -21.73 -11.66
CA GLU A 364 16.59 -22.58 -11.29
C GLU A 364 17.74 -22.35 -12.27
N GLU A 365 18.99 -22.57 -11.85
CA GLU A 365 20.10 -22.64 -12.79
C GLU A 365 19.85 -23.82 -13.72
N SER A 366 19.86 -23.59 -15.04
CA SER A 366 19.87 -24.67 -16.01
C SER A 366 21.13 -25.51 -15.75
N ALA A 367 20.92 -26.78 -15.39
CA ALA A 367 21.98 -27.75 -15.10
C ALA A 367 22.90 -27.99 -16.31
#